data_AF-A0A6A8MMD2-F1
#
_entry.id   AF-A0A6A8MMD2-F1
#
_cell.length_a   1.000
_cell.length_b   1.000
_cell.length_c   1.000
_cell.angle_alpha   90.00
_cell.angle_beta   90.00
_cell.angle_gamma   90.00
#
_symmetry.space_group_name_H-M   'P 1'
#
loop_
_entity.id
_entity.type
_entity.pdbx_description
1 polymer ?
#
loop_
_entity_poly.entity_id
_entity_poly.type
_entity_poly.pdbx_seq_one_letter_code
_entity_poly.pdbx_strand_id
1 'polypeptide(L)'
;VGPRGYWPGRDLYKWMADQDFQWFTMLDVEELGIDMIAKEIADRANDGTDAVYLSWDIDSFDPSYAPGTGEPEPNGLTSREGMRMVRLLSKSFDPNRFAMDLVEVAPAYDVSDNSSYNGGITSGLGQRLIIELLAGLSLTKRGLQNGDPVRPHNYRGTGNTYHFSDGPRAQIPKRD
;
A
#
# COMPACT_ATOMS: atom_id res chain seq x y z
N VAL A 1 -0.89 10.22 4.86
CA VAL A 1 -1.51 9.05 5.53
C VAL A 1 -0.45 8.43 6.41
N GLY A 2 -0.82 8.00 7.61
CA GLY A 2 0.10 7.31 8.50
C GLY A 2 0.83 8.08 9.60
N PRO A 3 0.58 9.38 9.88
CA PRO A 3 1.06 9.99 11.11
C PRO A 3 0.68 9.12 12.33
N ARG A 4 1.68 8.81 13.15
CA ARG A 4 1.58 7.97 14.35
C ARG A 4 2.78 8.27 15.26
N GLY A 5 2.79 7.68 16.44
CA GLY A 5 3.81 7.96 17.45
C GLY A 5 3.47 9.18 18.31
N TYR A 6 4.43 9.61 19.12
CA TYR A 6 4.26 10.74 20.05
C TYR A 6 4.50 12.12 19.41
N TRP A 7 5.11 12.13 18.22
CA TRP A 7 5.39 13.30 17.42
C TRP A 7 4.72 13.12 16.04
N PRO A 8 4.17 14.18 15.42
CA PRO A 8 4.18 15.56 15.85
C PRO A 8 3.20 15.88 17.00
N GLY A 9 3.53 16.91 17.78
CA GLY A 9 2.72 17.34 18.92
C GLY A 9 1.40 18.02 18.51
N ARG A 10 0.51 18.21 19.50
CA ARG A 10 -0.83 18.80 19.32
C ARG A 10 -0.82 20.13 18.56
N ASP A 11 0.18 20.98 18.76
CA ASP A 11 0.22 22.29 18.13
C ASP A 11 0.46 22.21 16.62
N LEU A 12 1.20 21.20 16.13
CA LEU A 12 1.32 20.99 14.69
C LEU A 12 -0.01 20.50 14.10
N TYR A 13 -0.70 19.56 14.75
CA TYR A 13 -2.01 19.11 14.28
C TYR A 13 -3.05 20.23 14.25
N LYS A 14 -3.04 21.13 15.24
CA LYS A 14 -3.88 22.34 15.21
C LYS A 14 -3.53 23.23 14.03
N TRP A 15 -2.24 23.50 13.82
CA TRP A 15 -1.80 24.31 12.70
C TRP A 15 -2.21 23.66 11.36
N MET A 16 -2.02 22.34 11.20
CA MET A 16 -2.46 21.58 10.02
C MET A 16 -3.98 21.73 9.79
N ALA A 17 -4.77 21.61 10.86
CA ALA A 17 -6.22 21.82 10.81
C ALA A 17 -6.58 23.24 10.34
N ASP A 18 -5.91 24.26 10.89
CA ASP A 18 -6.11 25.67 10.53
C ASP A 18 -5.69 25.96 9.07
N GLN A 19 -4.87 25.09 8.45
CA GLN A 19 -4.50 25.16 7.04
C GLN A 19 -5.39 24.29 6.13
N ASP A 20 -6.47 23.71 6.65
CA ASP A 20 -7.35 22.78 5.93
C ASP A 20 -6.63 21.55 5.37
N PHE A 21 -5.59 21.08 6.06
CA PHE A 21 -4.92 19.83 5.69
C PHE A 21 -5.84 18.66 6.02
N GLN A 22 -5.84 17.66 5.14
CA GLN A 22 -6.46 16.38 5.41
C GLN A 22 -5.38 15.36 5.79
N TRP A 23 -5.61 14.60 6.86
CA TRP A 23 -4.74 13.51 7.26
C TRP A 23 -5.55 12.31 7.75
N PHE A 24 -4.91 11.15 7.68
CA PHE A 24 -5.40 9.91 8.25
C PHE A 24 -4.27 9.33 9.08
N THR A 25 -4.46 9.23 10.38
CA THR A 25 -3.56 8.55 11.31
C THR A 25 -3.61 7.03 11.10
N MET A 26 -2.70 6.28 11.74
CA MET A 26 -2.82 4.82 11.70
C MET A 26 -4.06 4.27 12.41
N LEU A 27 -4.62 5.01 13.38
CA LEU A 27 -5.91 4.66 13.97
C LEU A 27 -7.04 4.76 12.92
N ASP A 28 -7.01 5.83 12.11
CA ASP A 28 -7.98 5.98 11.02
C ASP A 28 -7.83 4.87 9.98
N VAL A 29 -6.59 4.42 9.70
CA VAL A 29 -6.35 3.29 8.79
C VAL A 29 -6.96 2.00 9.33
N GLU A 30 -6.80 1.73 10.63
CA GLU A 30 -7.37 0.56 11.30
C GLU A 30 -8.91 0.59 11.29
N GLU A 31 -9.50 1.74 11.59
CA GLU A 31 -10.95 1.88 11.74
C GLU A 31 -11.70 1.98 10.40
N LEU A 32 -11.13 2.71 9.44
CA LEU A 32 -11.81 3.05 8.17
C LEU A 32 -11.41 2.13 7.03
N GLY A 33 -10.22 1.53 7.11
CA GLY A 33 -9.66 0.65 6.09
C GLY A 33 -9.06 1.38 4.88
N ILE A 34 -8.07 0.72 4.28
CA ILE A 34 -7.22 1.30 3.24
C ILE A 34 -7.99 1.68 1.96
N ASP A 35 -9.05 0.93 1.61
CA ASP A 35 -9.83 1.15 0.40
C ASP A 35 -10.65 2.44 0.48
N MET A 36 -11.22 2.75 1.66
CA MET A 36 -11.96 3.98 1.91
C MET A 36 -11.02 5.18 1.82
N ILE A 37 -9.90 5.12 2.54
CA ILE A 37 -8.89 6.19 2.55
C ILE A 37 -8.34 6.44 1.15
N ALA A 38 -8.01 5.40 0.38
CA ALA A 38 -7.53 5.56 -0.99
C ALA A 38 -8.55 6.23 -1.91
N LYS A 39 -9.86 5.97 -1.69
CA LYS A 39 -10.92 6.65 -2.43
C LYS A 39 -10.98 8.13 -2.07
N GLU A 40 -10.95 8.48 -0.79
CA GLU A 40 -10.97 9.88 -0.33
C GLU A 40 -9.75 10.66 -0.85
N ILE A 41 -8.57 10.05 -0.86
CA ILE A 41 -7.36 10.64 -1.47
C ILE A 41 -7.57 10.90 -2.96
N ALA A 42 -8.13 9.93 -3.69
CA ALA A 42 -8.37 10.06 -5.11
C ALA A 42 -9.42 11.14 -5.42
N ASP A 43 -10.51 11.20 -4.63
CA ASP A 43 -11.56 12.21 -4.77
C ASP A 43 -10.97 13.61 -4.53
N ARG A 44 -10.21 13.79 -3.44
CA ARG A 44 -9.58 15.08 -3.11
C ARG A 44 -8.51 15.49 -4.11
N ALA A 45 -7.64 14.58 -4.52
CA ALA A 45 -6.53 14.89 -5.41
C ALA A 45 -6.98 15.22 -6.84
N ASN A 46 -8.19 14.81 -7.25
CA ASN A 46 -8.78 15.16 -8.55
C ASN A 46 -9.76 16.35 -8.49
N ASP A 47 -9.95 16.95 -7.32
CA ASP A 47 -10.86 18.08 -7.13
C ASP A 47 -10.18 19.41 -7.51
N GLY A 48 -10.32 19.80 -8.78
CA GLY A 48 -9.89 21.12 -9.26
C GLY A 48 -8.37 21.34 -9.32
N THR A 49 -7.58 20.27 -9.33
CA THR A 49 -6.11 20.32 -9.41
C THR A 49 -5.62 20.16 -10.85
N ASP A 50 -4.50 20.82 -11.18
CA ASP A 50 -3.88 20.69 -12.52
C ASP A 50 -3.03 19.42 -12.68
N ALA A 51 -2.41 18.97 -11.59
CA ALA A 51 -1.54 17.81 -11.51
C ALA A 51 -1.48 17.25 -10.08
N VAL A 52 -1.12 15.97 -9.95
CA VAL A 52 -0.99 15.28 -8.66
C VAL A 52 0.48 14.94 -8.40
N TYR A 53 0.93 15.20 -7.17
CA TYR A 53 2.23 14.78 -6.68
C TYR A 53 2.05 13.76 -5.54
N LEU A 54 2.57 12.55 -5.71
CA LEU A 54 2.57 11.52 -4.67
C LEU A 54 3.96 11.42 -4.05
N SER A 55 4.09 11.91 -2.82
CA SER A 55 5.27 11.60 -2.01
C SER A 55 5.00 10.37 -1.16
N TRP A 56 5.85 9.36 -1.27
CA TRP A 56 5.75 8.15 -0.46
C TRP A 56 6.95 8.05 0.47
N ASP A 57 6.71 8.22 1.76
CA ASP A 57 7.70 7.91 2.80
C ASP A 57 7.65 6.41 3.15
N ILE A 58 8.79 5.72 3.07
CA ILE A 58 8.85 4.30 3.39
C ILE A 58 8.66 4.04 4.90
N ASP A 59 8.92 5.02 5.75
CA ASP A 59 8.70 4.92 7.19
C ASP A 59 7.21 4.92 7.57
N SER A 60 6.31 5.17 6.61
CA SER A 60 4.87 4.99 6.80
C SER A 60 4.49 3.51 7.01
N PHE A 61 5.36 2.57 6.61
CA PHE A 61 5.18 1.15 6.87
C PHE A 61 5.64 0.77 8.28
N ASP A 62 5.05 -0.31 8.81
CA ASP A 62 5.57 -0.90 10.04
C ASP A 62 7.02 -1.37 9.82
N PRO A 63 7.92 -1.23 10.81
CA PRO A 63 9.31 -1.67 10.71
C PRO A 63 9.47 -3.16 10.41
N SER A 64 8.44 -3.97 10.66
CA SER A 64 8.39 -5.37 10.22
C SER A 64 8.40 -5.54 8.70
N TYR A 65 8.01 -4.50 7.95
CA TYR A 65 7.98 -4.46 6.49
C TYR A 65 8.95 -3.45 5.88
N ALA A 66 9.38 -2.42 6.63
CA ALA A 66 10.34 -1.41 6.19
C ALA A 66 11.37 -1.09 7.30
N PRO A 67 12.22 -2.06 7.70
CA PRO A 67 13.20 -1.81 8.76
C PRO A 67 14.32 -0.83 8.37
N GLY A 68 14.58 -0.68 7.07
CA GLY A 68 15.65 0.12 6.49
C GLY A 68 15.26 1.57 6.27
N THR A 69 14.99 2.30 7.34
CA THR A 69 14.68 3.73 7.35
C THR A 69 15.31 4.42 8.56
N GLY A 70 15.43 5.75 8.54
CA GLY A 70 16.01 6.53 9.63
C GLY A 70 15.14 6.56 10.89
N GLU A 71 13.81 6.61 10.73
CA GLU A 71 12.85 6.82 11.83
C GLU A 71 11.79 5.69 11.87
N PRO A 72 12.17 4.45 12.22
CA PRO A 72 11.22 3.34 12.28
C PRO A 72 10.24 3.53 13.45
N GLU A 73 8.94 3.62 13.15
CA GLU A 73 7.88 3.77 14.15
C GLU A 73 6.91 2.56 14.10
N PRO A 74 6.65 1.83 15.19
CA PRO A 74 5.72 0.69 15.18
C PRO A 74 4.28 1.05 14.78
N ASN A 75 3.47 0.03 14.47
CA ASN A 75 2.06 0.16 14.12
C ASN A 75 1.81 0.96 12.82
N GLY A 76 2.70 0.76 11.84
CA GLY A 76 2.57 1.36 10.51
C GLY A 76 1.77 0.51 9.53
N LEU A 77 1.75 0.93 8.25
CA LEU A 77 1.10 0.17 7.19
C LEU A 77 1.72 -1.22 7.07
N THR A 78 0.90 -2.22 6.81
CA THR A 78 1.38 -3.50 6.29
C THR A 78 1.79 -3.35 4.82
N SER A 79 2.71 -4.19 4.36
CA SER A 79 3.05 -4.25 2.93
C SER A 79 1.82 -4.48 2.03
N ARG A 80 0.81 -5.21 2.51
CA ARG A 80 -0.44 -5.46 1.76
C ARG A 80 -1.28 -4.21 1.60
N GLU A 81 -1.41 -3.40 2.65
CA GLU A 81 -2.17 -2.16 2.62
C GLU A 81 -1.51 -1.13 1.71
N GLY A 82 -0.21 -0.89 1.84
CA GLY A 82 0.49 0.04 0.97
C GLY A 82 0.42 -0.37 -0.50
N MET A 83 0.61 -1.67 -0.80
CA MET A 83 0.42 -2.21 -2.16
C MET A 83 -1.00 -2.00 -2.68
N ARG A 84 -2.01 -2.18 -1.82
CA ARG A 84 -3.42 -1.96 -2.19
C ARG A 84 -3.68 -0.49 -2.50
N MET A 85 -3.20 0.42 -1.66
CA MET A 85 -3.32 1.86 -1.86
C MET A 85 -2.67 2.30 -3.17
N VAL A 86 -1.41 1.95 -3.42
CA VAL A 86 -0.70 2.32 -4.67
C VAL A 86 -1.46 1.84 -5.91
N ARG A 87 -1.99 0.62 -5.90
CA ARG A 87 -2.77 0.07 -7.02
C ARG A 87 -4.10 0.79 -7.25
N LEU A 88 -4.71 1.31 -6.19
CA LEU A 88 -5.93 2.12 -6.32
C LEU A 88 -5.59 3.51 -6.86
N LEU A 89 -4.62 4.18 -6.24
CA LEU A 89 -4.23 5.55 -6.59
C LEU A 89 -3.65 5.67 -8.01
N SER A 90 -2.77 4.77 -8.43
CA SER A 90 -2.20 4.76 -9.80
C SER A 90 -3.25 4.69 -10.91
N LYS A 91 -4.43 4.14 -10.62
CA LYS A 91 -5.54 4.04 -11.58
C LYS A 91 -6.51 5.23 -11.51
N SER A 92 -6.35 6.10 -10.54
CA SER A 92 -7.20 7.27 -10.30
C SER A 92 -6.61 8.57 -10.81
N PHE A 93 -5.37 8.59 -11.32
CA PHE A 93 -4.67 9.80 -11.74
C PHE A 93 -4.31 9.82 -13.22
N ASP A 94 -4.30 11.01 -13.83
CA ASP A 94 -3.84 11.20 -15.21
C ASP A 94 -2.32 10.99 -15.32
N PRO A 95 -1.84 9.99 -16.07
CA PRO A 95 -0.42 9.72 -16.22
C PRO A 95 0.40 10.84 -16.86
N ASN A 96 -0.23 11.83 -17.51
CA ASN A 96 0.47 12.98 -18.10
C ASN A 96 0.55 14.18 -17.15
N ARG A 97 -0.12 14.12 -15.99
CA ARG A 97 -0.22 15.19 -14.98
C ARG A 97 0.07 14.62 -13.59
N PHE A 98 1.06 13.75 -13.51
CA PHE A 98 1.40 13.02 -12.29
C PHE A 98 2.92 12.93 -12.11
N ALA A 99 3.39 13.08 -10.87
CA ALA A 99 4.77 12.80 -10.48
C ALA A 99 4.81 12.14 -9.10
N MET A 100 5.92 11.45 -8.78
CA MET A 100 6.12 10.84 -7.47
C MET A 100 7.57 10.91 -7.00
N ASP A 101 7.76 10.77 -5.69
CA ASP A 101 8.99 10.31 -5.08
C ASP A 101 8.74 9.15 -4.11
N LEU A 102 9.80 8.39 -3.84
CA LEU A 102 9.86 7.40 -2.77
C LEU A 102 11.09 7.78 -1.94
N VAL A 103 10.88 8.10 -0.67
CA VAL A 103 11.90 8.69 0.20
C VAL A 103 12.20 7.79 1.40
N GLU A 104 13.24 8.17 2.16
CA GLU A 104 13.67 7.55 3.42
C GLU A 104 14.06 6.05 3.39
N VAL A 105 14.30 5.50 2.19
CA VAL A 105 14.94 4.19 2.07
C VAL A 105 16.41 4.34 2.47
N ALA A 106 16.80 3.69 3.56
CA ALA A 106 18.14 3.70 4.12
C ALA A 106 18.77 2.28 4.05
N PRO A 107 19.53 1.97 2.98
CA PRO A 107 20.14 0.65 2.79
C PRO A 107 21.05 0.20 3.95
N ALA A 108 21.64 1.15 4.68
CA ALA A 108 22.50 0.84 5.83
C ALA A 108 21.75 0.20 7.01
N TYR A 109 20.44 0.44 7.12
CA TYR A 109 19.56 -0.15 8.14
C TYR A 109 18.70 -1.28 7.60
N ASP A 110 18.76 -1.53 6.29
CA ASP A 110 17.92 -2.54 5.67
C ASP A 110 18.43 -3.95 6.00
N VAL A 111 17.50 -4.88 6.14
CA VAL A 111 17.82 -6.29 6.38
C VAL A 111 17.94 -6.98 5.03
N SER A 112 19.15 -7.37 4.66
CA SER A 112 19.43 -8.12 3.43
C SER A 112 20.55 -9.15 3.63
N ASP A 113 20.51 -10.22 2.85
CA ASP A 113 21.71 -11.00 2.56
C ASP A 113 22.36 -10.50 1.24
N ASN A 114 23.64 -10.81 1.04
CA ASN A 114 24.40 -10.40 -0.15
C ASN A 114 23.90 -11.03 -1.47
N SER A 115 22.94 -11.96 -1.39
CA SER A 115 22.39 -12.71 -2.52
C SER A 115 20.96 -12.28 -2.86
N SER A 116 20.40 -11.34 -2.11
CA SER A 116 19.01 -10.94 -2.28
C SER A 116 18.83 -10.18 -3.59
N TYR A 117 17.96 -10.71 -4.45
CA TYR A 117 17.72 -10.15 -5.79
C TYR A 117 17.09 -8.74 -5.75
N ASN A 118 16.51 -8.33 -4.62
CA ASN A 118 15.83 -7.06 -4.43
C ASN A 118 16.55 -6.13 -3.41
N GLY A 119 17.78 -6.46 -3.03
CA GLY A 119 18.65 -5.60 -2.20
C GLY A 119 18.34 -5.55 -0.70
N GLY A 120 17.16 -5.99 -0.26
CA GLY A 120 16.75 -6.02 1.14
C GLY A 120 15.23 -5.98 1.31
N ILE A 121 14.73 -6.07 2.54
CA ILE A 121 13.29 -6.04 2.83
C ILE A 121 12.69 -4.70 2.37
N THR A 122 13.31 -3.60 2.77
CA THR A 122 12.82 -2.23 2.56
C THR A 122 13.06 -1.77 1.12
N SER A 123 14.27 -2.02 0.61
CA SER A 123 14.64 -1.74 -0.78
C SER A 123 13.74 -2.51 -1.74
N GLY A 124 13.44 -3.77 -1.44
CA GLY A 124 12.54 -4.60 -2.23
C GLY A 124 11.08 -4.14 -2.17
N LEU A 125 10.61 -3.69 -0.99
CA LEU A 125 9.29 -3.09 -0.84
C LEU A 125 9.19 -1.79 -1.66
N GLY A 126 10.19 -0.91 -1.52
CA GLY A 126 10.30 0.35 -2.26
C GLY A 126 10.29 0.16 -3.78
N GLN A 127 11.15 -0.75 -4.27
CA GLN A 127 11.15 -1.16 -5.68
C GLN A 127 9.74 -1.61 -6.12
N ARG A 128 9.06 -2.42 -5.30
CA ARG A 128 7.75 -2.94 -5.67
C ARG A 128 6.69 -1.85 -5.72
N LEU A 129 6.72 -0.87 -4.81
CA LEU A 129 5.81 0.29 -4.84
C LEU A 129 5.92 1.05 -6.16
N ILE A 130 7.15 1.34 -6.59
CA ILE A 130 7.40 2.05 -7.85
C ILE A 130 6.87 1.23 -9.03
N ILE A 131 7.18 -0.07 -9.09
CA ILE A 131 6.73 -0.94 -10.21
C ILE A 131 5.21 -1.03 -10.27
N GLU A 132 4.53 -1.19 -9.12
CA GLU A 132 3.07 -1.29 -9.06
C GLU A 132 2.40 0.02 -9.48
N LEU A 133 2.96 1.16 -9.07
CA LEU A 133 2.47 2.47 -9.48
C LEU A 133 2.61 2.65 -11.00
N LEU A 134 3.79 2.37 -11.56
CA LEU A 134 4.05 2.46 -13.00
C LEU A 134 3.15 1.50 -13.80
N ALA A 135 2.90 0.30 -13.29
CA ALA A 135 1.98 -0.65 -13.91
C ALA A 135 0.55 -0.10 -13.94
N GLY A 136 0.06 0.47 -12.84
CA GLY A 136 -1.25 1.11 -12.79
C GLY A 136 -1.38 2.31 -13.73
N LEU A 137 -0.41 3.22 -13.73
CA LEU A 137 -0.37 4.37 -14.64
C LEU A 137 -0.33 3.93 -16.11
N SER A 138 0.38 2.84 -16.42
CA SER A 138 0.43 2.25 -17.76
C SER A 138 -0.94 1.70 -18.19
N LEU A 139 -1.68 1.06 -17.29
CA LEU A 139 -3.06 0.64 -17.56
C LEU A 139 -3.96 1.84 -17.84
N THR A 140 -3.90 2.88 -17.00
CA THR A 140 -4.64 4.13 -17.19
C THR A 140 -4.33 4.79 -18.52
N LYS A 141 -3.05 4.91 -18.88
CA LYS A 141 -2.60 5.50 -20.15
C LYS A 141 -3.14 4.76 -21.37
N ARG A 142 -3.40 3.46 -21.23
CA ARG A 142 -3.97 2.60 -22.27
C ARG A 142 -5.51 2.54 -22.23
N GLY A 143 -6.16 3.25 -21.31
CA GLY A 143 -7.60 3.19 -21.11
C GLY A 143 -8.09 1.85 -20.53
N LEU A 144 -7.23 1.10 -19.85
CA LEU A 144 -7.53 -0.20 -19.29
C LEU A 144 -7.79 -0.10 -17.79
N GLN A 145 -8.86 -0.74 -17.31
CA GLN A 145 -9.19 -0.80 -15.89
C GLN A 145 -8.42 -1.89 -15.14
N ASN A 146 -8.06 -2.98 -15.84
CA ASN A 146 -7.38 -4.15 -15.30
C ASN A 146 -6.35 -4.67 -16.30
N GLY A 147 -5.33 -5.37 -15.78
CA GLY A 147 -4.44 -6.18 -16.61
C GLY A 147 -5.09 -7.50 -17.03
N ASP A 148 -4.41 -8.22 -17.92
CA ASP A 148 -4.78 -9.56 -18.38
C ASP A 148 -3.77 -10.60 -17.87
N PRO A 149 -3.85 -11.02 -16.60
CA PRO A 149 -2.91 -11.97 -16.05
C PRO A 149 -3.15 -13.35 -16.67
N VAL A 150 -2.08 -14.02 -17.08
CA VAL A 150 -2.14 -15.44 -17.46
C VAL A 150 -2.61 -16.24 -16.25
N ARG A 151 -3.72 -16.97 -16.42
CA ARG A 151 -4.29 -17.85 -15.40
C ARG A 151 -4.10 -19.32 -15.79
N PRO A 152 -4.04 -20.24 -14.82
CA PRO A 152 -4.07 -21.67 -15.11
C PRO A 152 -5.28 -22.05 -15.97
N HIS A 153 -5.13 -23.03 -16.87
CA HIS A 153 -6.23 -23.51 -17.73
C HIS A 153 -7.50 -23.88 -16.94
N ASN A 154 -7.32 -24.42 -15.73
CA ASN A 154 -8.39 -24.78 -14.80
C ASN A 154 -8.42 -23.83 -13.59
N TYR A 155 -8.49 -22.51 -13.83
CA TYR A 155 -8.59 -21.53 -12.74
C TYR A 155 -9.93 -21.66 -11.98
N ARG A 156 -9.87 -22.06 -10.71
CA ARG A 156 -11.05 -22.30 -9.85
C ARG A 156 -11.42 -21.11 -8.94
N GLY A 157 -10.72 -19.99 -9.07
CA GLY A 157 -10.81 -18.82 -8.18
C GLY A 157 -11.95 -17.85 -8.48
N THR A 158 -13.18 -18.33 -8.66
CA THR A 158 -14.40 -17.52 -8.87
C THR A 158 -15.58 -17.96 -7.98
N GLY A 159 -15.31 -18.73 -6.92
CA GLY A 159 -16.32 -19.15 -5.95
C GLY A 159 -16.88 -20.57 -6.13
N ASN A 160 -16.57 -21.25 -7.24
CA ASN A 160 -16.94 -22.66 -7.45
C ASN A 160 -15.87 -23.61 -6.88
N THR A 161 -15.68 -23.58 -5.57
CA THR A 161 -14.69 -24.40 -4.85
C THR A 161 -15.30 -25.02 -3.59
N TYR A 162 -14.52 -25.80 -2.86
CA TYR A 162 -14.94 -26.51 -1.65
C TYR A 162 -15.64 -25.56 -0.66
N HIS A 163 -16.90 -25.85 -0.34
CA HIS A 163 -17.67 -25.13 0.68
C HIS A 163 -17.34 -25.72 2.05
N PHE A 164 -16.57 -25.02 2.88
CA PHE A 164 -16.16 -25.50 4.21
C PHE A 164 -17.35 -25.77 5.16
N SER A 165 -18.50 -25.15 4.91
CA SER A 165 -19.76 -25.41 5.61
C SER A 165 -20.40 -26.76 5.26
N ASP A 166 -20.30 -27.17 3.99
CA ASP A 166 -21.11 -28.25 3.41
C ASP A 166 -20.26 -29.42 2.88
N GLY A 167 -18.95 -29.31 3.02
CA GLY A 167 -18.00 -30.33 2.58
C GLY A 167 -18.01 -31.59 3.46
N PRO A 168 -17.62 -32.74 2.91
CA PRO A 168 -17.47 -33.96 3.70
C PRO A 168 -16.51 -33.72 4.87
N ARG A 169 -16.97 -33.99 6.08
CA ARG A 169 -16.15 -33.91 7.29
C ARG A 169 -15.07 -34.98 7.22
N ALA A 170 -13.84 -34.61 7.60
CA ALA A 170 -12.75 -35.57 7.73
C ALA A 170 -13.18 -36.70 8.69
N GLN A 171 -13.04 -37.95 8.23
CA GLN A 171 -13.24 -39.09 9.11
C GLN A 171 -12.06 -39.15 10.06
N ILE A 172 -12.31 -39.03 11.36
CA ILE A 172 -11.28 -39.23 12.39
C ILE A 172 -10.93 -40.71 12.36
N PRO A 173 -9.66 -41.09 12.07
CA PRO A 173 -9.24 -42.48 12.15
C PRO A 173 -9.48 -42.98 13.58
N LYS A 174 -10.12 -44.15 13.74
CA LYS A 174 -10.15 -44.80 15.05
C LYS A 174 -8.70 -45.16 15.40
N ARG A 175 -8.21 -44.64 16.53
CA ARG A 175 -6.99 -45.16 17.13
C ARG A 175 -7.30 -46.54 17.70
N ASP A 176 -6.50 -47.52 17.30
CA ASP A 176 -6.46 -48.84 17.92
C ASP A 176 -5.85 -48.75 19.33
#